data_AF-A0AAJ2AY03-F1
#
_entry.id   AF-A0AAJ2AY03-F1
#
_cell.length_a   1.000
_cell.length_b   1.000
_cell.length_c   1.000
_cell.angle_alpha   90.00
_cell.angle_beta   90.00
_cell.angle_gamma   90.00
#
_symmetry.space_group_name_H-M   'P 1'
#
loop_
_entity.id
_entity.type
_entity.pdbx_description
1 polymer ?
#
loop_
_entity_poly.entity_id
_entity_poly.type
_entity_poly.pdbx_seq_one_letter_code
_entity_poly.pdbx_strand_id
1 'polypeptide(L)' 'MNLDDEKQHLAKADIDIEQARARIVRQRELVDELRRDGHETEMAVNLLITLQGTLNAMIEHRRLIAARIEQLERDEKRPS' A
#
# COMPACT_ATOMS: atom_id res chain seq x y z
N MET A 1 -21.90 2.74 -5.03
CA MET A 1 -21.07 1.79 -4.28
C MET A 1 -21.68 1.68 -2.90
N ASN A 2 -21.99 0.47 -2.45
CA ASN A 2 -22.62 0.24 -1.15
C ASN A 2 -21.54 -0.01 -0.07
N LEU A 3 -21.97 -0.14 1.19
CA LEU A 3 -21.06 -0.35 2.32
C LEU A 3 -20.23 -1.66 2.21
N ASP A 4 -20.82 -2.72 1.64
CA ASP A 4 -20.15 -4.01 1.50
C ASP A 4 -19.02 -3.96 0.46
N ASP A 5 -19.27 -3.32 -0.68
CA ASP A 5 -18.27 -3.11 -1.74
C ASP A 5 -17.03 -2.37 -1.20
N GLU A 6 -17.24 -1.30 -0.42
CA GLU A 6 -16.15 -0.52 0.16
C GLU A 6 -15.35 -1.34 1.19
N LYS A 7 -16.02 -2.19 1.98
CA LYS A 7 -15.35 -3.10 2.93
C LYS A 7 -14.48 -4.13 2.20
N GLN A 8 -14.94 -4.65 1.07
CA GLN A 8 -14.14 -5.55 0.23
C GLN A 8 -12.93 -4.83 -0.37
N HIS A 9 -13.10 -3.60 -0.85
CA HIS A 9 -11.99 -2.77 -1.32
C HIS A 9 -10.97 -2.47 -0.22
N LEU A 10 -11.42 -2.22 1.01
CA LEU A 10 -10.53 -2.00 2.14
C LEU A 10 -9.69 -3.26 2.44
N ALA A 11 -10.32 -4.43 2.48
CA ALA A 11 -9.61 -5.70 2.69
C ALA A 11 -8.59 -5.99 1.59
N LYS A 12 -8.93 -5.69 0.33
CA LYS A 12 -7.99 -5.78 -0.78
C LYS A 12 -6.83 -4.81 -0.64
N ALA A 13 -7.09 -3.56 -0.28
CA ALA A 13 -6.05 -2.55 -0.06
C ALA A 13 -5.08 -2.97 1.05
N ASP A 14 -5.58 -3.58 2.13
CA ASP A 14 -4.74 -4.16 3.19
C ASP A 14 -3.80 -5.25 2.67
N ILE A 15 -4.32 -6.19 1.87
CA ILE A 15 -3.50 -7.26 1.26
C ILE A 15 -2.44 -6.67 0.32
N ASP A 16 -2.82 -5.72 -0.54
CA ASP A 16 -1.92 -5.12 -1.52
C ASP A 16 -0.78 -4.33 -0.83
N ILE A 17 -1.10 -3.64 0.29
CA ILE A 17 -0.11 -2.95 1.13
C ILE A 17 0.90 -3.94 1.73
N GLU A 18 0.44 -5.06 2.30
CA GLU A 18 1.33 -6.06 2.89
C GLU A 18 2.25 -6.70 1.84
N GLN A 19 1.72 -6.99 0.65
CA GLN A 19 2.53 -7.47 -0.47
C GLN A 19 3.57 -6.44 -0.92
N ALA A 20 3.21 -5.15 -0.97
CA ALA A 20 4.13 -4.07 -1.31
C ALA A 20 5.25 -3.92 -0.26
N ARG A 21 4.92 -4.02 1.04
CA ARG A 21 5.92 -4.04 2.12
C ARG A 21 6.90 -5.19 1.95
N ALA A 22 6.40 -6.40 1.69
CA ALA A 22 7.24 -7.57 1.48
C ALA A 22 8.16 -7.42 0.26
N ARG A 23 7.68 -6.79 -0.83
CA ARG A 23 8.51 -6.46 -2.01
C ARG A 23 9.62 -5.46 -1.67
N ILE A 24 9.31 -4.43 -0.89
CA ILE A 24 10.30 -3.44 -0.44
C ILE A 24 11.40 -4.10 0.39
N VAL A 25 11.06 -5.00 1.31
CA VAL A 25 12.05 -5.73 2.11
C VAL A 25 13.00 -6.51 1.20
N ARG A 26 12.47 -7.31 0.28
CA ARG A 26 13.30 -8.08 -0.67
C ARG A 26 14.16 -7.19 -1.56
N GLN A 27 13.64 -6.04 -2.01
CA GLN A 27 14.40 -5.10 -2.82
C GLN A 27 15.55 -4.46 -2.03
N ARG A 28 15.37 -4.20 -0.72
CA ARG A 28 16.46 -3.72 0.15
C ARG A 28 17.56 -4.76 0.29
N GLU A 29 17.18 -6.01 0.54
CA GLU A 29 18.13 -7.13 0.66
C GLU A 29 18.94 -7.29 -0.64
N LEU A 30 18.29 -7.20 -1.80
CA LEU A 30 18.97 -7.23 -3.10
C LEU A 30 19.94 -6.06 -3.29
N VAL A 31 19.55 -4.84 -2.92
CA VAL A 31 20.45 -3.67 -2.99
C VAL A 31 21.69 -3.88 -2.10
N ASP A 32 21.51 -4.43 -0.90
CA ASP A 32 22.60 -4.69 0.03
C ASP A 32 23.52 -5.84 -0.44
N GLU A 33 22.98 -6.84 -1.13
CA GLU A 33 23.76 -7.88 -1.83
C GLU A 33 24.57 -7.31 -2.98
N LEU A 34 23.93 -6.61 -3.92
CA LEU A 34 24.61 -5.99 -5.06
C LEU A 34 25.73 -5.05 -4.62
N ARG A 35 25.51 -4.27 -3.55
CA ARG A 35 26.54 -3.38 -2.98
C ARG A 35 27.72 -4.16 -2.42
N ARG A 36 27.49 -5.27 -1.71
CA ARG A 36 28.56 -6.09 -1.14
C ARG A 36 29.43 -6.72 -2.24
N ASP A 37 28.81 -7.10 -3.33
CA ASP A 37 29.49 -7.75 -4.47
C ASP A 37 30.16 -6.73 -5.41
N GLY A 38 30.05 -5.43 -5.10
CA GLY A 38 30.68 -4.36 -5.88
C GLY A 38 29.96 -4.02 -7.19
N HIS A 39 28.70 -4.44 -7.33
CA HIS A 39 27.87 -4.10 -8.49
C HIS A 39 27.36 -2.65 -8.43
N GLU A 40 27.05 -2.09 -9.60
CA GLU A 40 26.35 -0.81 -9.68
C GLU A 40 24.92 -0.95 -9.14
N THR A 41 24.56 -0.09 -8.19
CA THR A 41 23.29 -0.20 -7.45
C THR A 41 22.29 0.90 -7.76
N GLU A 42 22.62 1.87 -8.61
CA GLU A 42 21.79 3.06 -8.84
C GLU A 42 20.36 2.70 -9.29
N MET A 43 20.23 1.83 -10.29
CA MET A 43 18.92 1.38 -10.76
C MET A 43 18.13 0.63 -9.68
N ALA A 44 18.79 -0.23 -8.90
CA ALA A 44 18.17 -1.00 -7.84
C ALA A 44 17.67 -0.11 -6.68
N VAL A 45 18.41 0.96 -6.38
CA VAL A 45 18.02 2.00 -5.41
C VAL A 45 16.85 2.82 -5.94
N ASN A 46 16.87 3.23 -7.21
CA ASN A 46 15.76 3.98 -7.82
C ASN A 46 14.47 3.17 -7.84
N LEU A 47 14.55 1.87 -8.10
CA LEU A 47 13.41 0.96 -7.98
C LEU A 47 12.88 0.92 -6.54
N LEU A 48 13.77 0.81 -5.55
CA LEU A 48 13.38 0.82 -4.13
C LEU A 48 12.62 2.11 -3.75
N ILE A 49 13.13 3.28 -4.18
CA ILE A 49 12.48 4.57 -3.95
C ILE A 49 11.09 4.60 -4.58
N THR A 50 10.97 4.12 -5.82
CA THR A 50 9.69 4.04 -6.54
C THR A 50 8.69 3.16 -5.79
N LEU A 51 9.11 1.97 -5.33
CA LEU A 51 8.27 1.07 -4.56
C LEU A 51 7.79 1.68 -3.24
N GLN A 52 8.66 2.42 -2.55
CA GLN A 52 8.30 3.15 -1.33
C GLN A 52 7.27 4.26 -1.61
N GLY A 53 7.44 4.99 -2.71
CA GLY A 53 6.44 5.98 -3.17
C GLY A 53 5.09 5.35 -3.48
N THR A 54 5.09 4.21 -4.18
CA THR A 54 3.86 3.44 -4.45
C THR A 54 3.19 2.95 -3.18
N LEU A 55 3.95 2.41 -2.22
CA LEU A 55 3.40 1.98 -0.93
C LEU A 55 2.72 3.15 -0.19
N ASN A 56 3.33 4.33 -0.19
CA ASN A 56 2.73 5.52 0.43
C ASN A 56 1.40 5.88 -0.25
N ALA A 57 1.35 5.88 -1.59
CA ALA A 57 0.10 6.14 -2.32
C ALA A 57 -0.99 5.10 -1.99
N MET A 58 -0.63 3.82 -1.85
CA MET A 58 -1.57 2.76 -1.43
C MET A 58 -2.10 2.99 -0.02
N ILE A 59 -1.25 3.41 0.92
CA ILE A 59 -1.65 3.72 2.30
C ILE A 59 -2.62 4.90 2.32
N GLU A 60 -2.37 5.97 1.55
CA GLU A 60 -3.30 7.10 1.46
C GLU A 60 -4.62 6.68 0.82
N HIS A 61 -4.59 5.86 -0.24
CA HIS A 61 -5.80 5.33 -0.86
C HIS A 61 -6.65 4.51 0.13
N ARG A 62 -6.00 3.62 0.91
CA ARG A 62 -6.66 2.85 1.97
C ARG A 62 -7.34 3.75 3.02
N ARG A 63 -6.70 4.86 3.40
CA ARG A 63 -7.30 5.83 4.33
C ARG A 63 -8.57 6.47 3.76
N LEU A 64 -8.56 6.80 2.46
CA LEU A 64 -9.75 7.35 1.80
C LEU A 64 -10.92 6.36 1.79
N ILE A 65 -10.66 5.08 1.51
CA ILE A 65 -11.69 4.02 1.58
C ILE A 65 -12.25 3.90 3.00
N ALA A 66 -11.38 3.85 4.01
CA ALA A 66 -11.81 3.76 5.41
C ALA A 66 -12.70 4.96 5.82
N ALA A 67 -12.30 6.18 5.45
CA ALA A 67 -13.10 7.38 5.72
C ALA A 67 -14.46 7.34 5.00
N ARG A 68 -14.52 6.75 3.81
CA ARG A 68 -15.78 6.57 3.06
C ARG A 68 -16.71 5.56 3.74
N ILE A 69 -16.18 4.43 4.22
CA ILE A 69 -16.93 3.45 5.00
C ILE A 69 -17.54 4.09 6.23
N GLU A 70 -16.75 4.86 6.99
CA GLU A 70 -17.25 5.54 8.20
C GLU A 70 -18.40 6.52 7.89
N GLN A 71 -18.35 7.20 6.74
CA GLN A 71 -19.46 8.06 6.29
C GLN A 71 -20.71 7.23 6.01
N LEU A 72 -20.59 6.16 5.22
CA LEU A 72 -21.72 5.30 4.86
C LEU A 72 -22.36 4.65 6.10
N GLU A 73 -21.56 4.18 7.06
CA GLU A 73 -22.08 3.60 8.31
C GLU A 73 -22.83 4.62 9.18
N ARG A 74 -22.43 5.90 9.16
CA ARG A 74 -23.17 6.96 9.86
C ARG A 74 -24.49 7.28 9.18
N ASP A 75 -24.49 7.31 7.85
CA ASP A 75 -25.69 7.59 7.06
C ASP A 75 -26.73 6.48 7.22
N GLU A 76 -26.33 5.21 7.28
CA GLU A 76 -27.23 4.07 7.57
C GLU A 76 -27.81 4.09 8.99
N LYS A 77 -27.05 4.60 9.98
CA LYS A 77 -27.47 4.65 11.40
C LYS A 77 -28.37 5.82 11.75
N ARG A 78 -28.57 6.77 10.83
CA ARG A 78 -29.38 7.97 11.05
C ARG A 78 -30.74 7.77 10.37
N PRO A 79 -31.75 7.18 11.05
CA PRO A 79 -33.08 7.06 10.47
C PRO A 79 -33.67 8.46 10.27
N SER A 80 -34.37 8.66 9.15
CA SER A 80 -35.07 9.90 8.85
C SER A 80 -36.23 10.16 9.80
#